data_AF-A0A565BR26-F1
#
_entry.id   AF-A0A565BR26-F1
#
_cell.length_a   1.000
_cell.length_b   1.000
_cell.length_c   1.000
_cell.angle_alpha   90.00
_cell.angle_beta   90.00
_cell.angle_gamma   90.00
#
_symmetry.space_group_name_H-M   'P 1'
#
loop_
_entity.id
_entity.type
_entity.pdbx_description
1 polymer ?
#
loop_
_entity_poly.entity_id
_entity_poly.type
_entity_poly.pdbx_seq_one_letter_code
_entity_poly.pdbx_strand_id
1 'polypeptide(L)'
;MSSEEDKTTRISIEPEKQSLLDHHTEKHFTAGEVVRDIIIGVSDGLTVPFALAAGLSGAKASSSIVLTAGIAEVAAGAISMGLGG
;
A
#
# COMPACT_ATOMS: atom_id res chain seq x y z
N MET A 1 19.11 -57.07 -38.57
CA MET A 1 19.67 -56.05 -37.67
C MET A 1 18.64 -54.95 -37.53
N SER A 2 18.00 -54.87 -36.37
CA SER A 2 16.98 -53.88 -36.04
C SER A 2 17.72 -52.66 -35.45
N SER A 3 17.79 -51.58 -36.23
CA SER A 3 18.42 -50.34 -35.81
C SER A 3 17.69 -49.74 -34.60
N GLU A 4 18.47 -49.61 -33.53
CA GLU A 4 18.66 -48.36 -32.77
C GLU A 4 17.42 -47.73 -32.14
N GLU A 5 17.20 -48.18 -30.90
CA GLU A 5 16.96 -47.41 -29.68
C GLU A 5 17.32 -45.91 -29.72
N ASP A 6 16.56 -45.07 -30.45
CA ASP A 6 16.48 -43.62 -30.19
C ASP A 6 15.37 -43.36 -29.17
N LYS A 7 15.75 -43.59 -27.91
CA LYS A 7 15.03 -43.23 -26.70
C LYS A 7 15.14 -41.72 -26.47
N THR A 8 14.70 -40.92 -27.44
CA THR A 8 14.45 -39.50 -27.24
C THR A 8 13.01 -39.35 -26.81
N THR A 9 12.82 -39.43 -25.49
CA THR A 9 11.62 -39.11 -24.73
C THR A 9 10.98 -37.84 -25.27
N ARG A 10 10.07 -38.00 -26.24
CA ARG A 10 9.02 -37.03 -26.52
C ARG A 10 8.14 -37.07 -25.28
N ILE A 11 8.49 -36.25 -24.30
CA ILE A 11 7.61 -35.87 -23.22
C ILE A 11 6.42 -35.20 -23.89
N SER A 12 5.44 -36.03 -24.26
CA SER A 12 4.07 -35.61 -24.46
C SER A 12 3.71 -34.96 -23.15
N ILE A 13 3.77 -33.63 -23.11
CA ILE A 13 3.33 -32.87 -21.95
C ILE A 13 1.86 -33.24 -21.83
N GLU A 14 1.56 -34.06 -20.83
CA GLU A 14 0.19 -34.45 -20.48
C GLU A 14 -0.65 -33.16 -20.49
N PRO A 15 -1.80 -33.12 -21.18
CA PRO A 15 -2.65 -31.92 -21.24
C PRO A 15 -3.02 -31.40 -19.84
N GLU A 16 -2.89 -32.23 -18.80
CA GLU A 16 -3.03 -31.86 -17.40
C GLU A 16 -1.97 -30.89 -16.88
N LYS A 17 -0.71 -30.95 -17.34
CA LYS A 17 0.36 -30.05 -16.84
C LYS A 17 0.28 -28.64 -17.43
N GLN A 18 -0.42 -28.48 -18.56
CA GLN A 18 -0.73 -27.18 -19.16
C GLN A 18 -1.79 -26.44 -18.34
N SER A 19 -2.79 -27.16 -17.82
CA SER A 19 -3.82 -26.64 -16.90
C SER A 19 -3.23 -26.11 -15.58
N LEU A 20 -2.15 -26.73 -15.07
CA LEU A 20 -1.46 -26.24 -13.86
C LEU A 20 -0.63 -24.96 -14.10
N LEU A 21 -0.41 -24.57 -15.36
CA LEU A 21 0.22 -23.31 -15.74
C LEU A 21 -0.80 -22.27 -16.23
N ASP A 22 -2.08 -22.66 -16.34
CA ASP A 22 -3.16 -21.75 -16.69
C ASP A 22 -3.43 -20.83 -15.49
N HIS A 23 -2.84 -19.65 -15.58
CA HIS A 23 -3.36 -18.42 -15.02
C HIS A 23 -3.62 -18.47 -13.51
N HIS A 24 -2.54 -18.39 -12.73
CA HIS A 24 -2.59 -17.64 -11.48
C HIS A 24 -2.89 -16.16 -11.82
N THR A 25 -4.15 -15.87 -12.14
CA THR A 25 -4.68 -14.52 -12.14
C THR A 25 -4.84 -14.16 -10.68
N GLU A 26 -3.80 -13.55 -10.13
CA GLU A 26 -3.82 -12.96 -8.80
C GLU A 26 -4.95 -11.95 -8.81
N LYS A 27 -6.04 -12.25 -8.09
CA LYS A 27 -7.06 -11.25 -7.80
C LYS A 27 -6.39 -10.24 -6.89
N HIS A 28 -5.70 -9.26 -7.49
CA HIS A 28 -5.15 -8.11 -6.80
C HIS A 28 -6.33 -7.40 -6.15
N PHE A 29 -6.55 -7.71 -4.88
CA PHE A 29 -7.65 -7.20 -4.10
C PHE A 29 -7.37 -5.72 -3.81
N THR A 30 -7.78 -4.86 -4.74
CA THR A 30 -7.57 -3.40 -4.72
C THR A 30 -8.17 -2.70 -3.51
N ALA A 31 -9.06 -3.36 -2.76
CA ALA A 31 -9.52 -2.85 -1.48
C ALA A 31 -8.38 -2.74 -0.44
N GLY A 32 -7.29 -3.50 -0.58
CA GLY A 32 -6.10 -3.34 0.25
C GLY A 32 -5.38 -2.00 0.06
N GLU A 33 -5.36 -1.48 -1.18
CA GLU A 33 -4.73 -0.19 -1.49
C GLU A 33 -5.54 0.97 -0.91
N VAL A 34 -6.87 0.96 -1.11
CA VAL A 34 -7.77 1.98 -0.55
C VAL A 34 -7.70 2.00 0.98
N VAL A 35 -7.74 0.83 1.62
CA VAL A 35 -7.66 0.74 3.10
C VAL A 35 -6.29 1.20 3.59
N ARG A 36 -5.21 0.86 2.89
CA ARG A 36 -3.86 1.32 3.22
C ARG A 36 -3.75 2.85 3.15
N ASP A 37 -4.27 3.47 2.11
CA ASP A 37 -4.19 4.92 1.94
C ASP A 37 -4.99 5.65 3.04
N ILE A 38 -6.15 5.11 3.42
CA ILE A 38 -6.92 5.60 4.56
C ILE A 38 -6.12 5.49 5.85
N ILE A 39 -5.48 4.34 6.11
CA ILE A 39 -4.70 4.13 7.33
C ILE A 39 -3.52 5.10 7.37
N ILE A 40 -2.81 5.33 6.26
CA ILE A 40 -1.72 6.30 6.17
C ILE A 40 -2.23 7.71 6.47
N GLY A 41 -3.31 8.14 5.81
CA GLY A 41 -3.89 9.46 6.01
C GLY A 41 -4.38 9.70 7.45
N VAL A 42 -5.04 8.71 8.06
CA VAL A 42 -5.49 8.80 9.45
C VAL A 42 -4.32 8.78 10.42
N SER A 43 -3.31 7.94 10.18
CA SER A 43 -2.13 7.85 11.08
C SER A 43 -1.37 9.16 11.12
N ASP A 44 -1.13 9.78 9.97
CA ASP A 44 -0.41 11.06 9.87
C ASP A 44 -1.27 12.21 10.39
N GLY A 45 -2.56 12.24 10.02
CA GLY A 45 -3.53 13.25 10.44
C GLY A 45 -3.84 13.26 11.94
N LEU A 46 -3.48 12.21 12.67
CA LEU A 46 -3.52 12.18 14.14
C LEU A 46 -2.16 12.50 14.74
N THR A 47 -1.09 11.88 14.24
CA THR A 47 0.23 11.94 14.87
C THR A 47 0.86 13.31 14.75
N VAL A 48 0.84 13.92 13.55
CA VAL A 48 1.52 15.19 13.30
C VAL A 48 0.82 16.35 14.03
N PRO A 49 -0.51 16.53 13.92
CA PRO A 49 -1.21 17.58 14.67
C PRO A 49 -1.11 17.39 16.19
N PHE A 50 -1.10 16.14 16.67
CA PHE A 50 -0.90 15.85 18.10
C PHE A 50 0.50 16.26 18.57
N ALA A 51 1.55 15.85 17.85
CA ALA A 51 2.93 16.21 18.18
C ALA A 51 3.14 17.73 18.13
N LEU A 52 2.57 18.40 17.13
CA LEU A 52 2.61 19.85 16.98
C LEU A 52 1.90 20.54 18.17
N ALA A 53 0.69 20.10 18.52
CA ALA A 53 -0.05 20.66 19.64
C ALA A 53 0.67 20.44 20.99
N ALA A 54 1.24 19.26 21.20
CA ALA A 54 2.03 18.94 22.38
C ALA A 54 3.31 19.78 22.47
N GLY A 55 4.03 19.95 21.36
CA GLY A 55 5.24 20.77 21.27
C GLY A 55 4.97 22.24 21.58
N LEU A 56 3.94 22.82 20.95
CA LEU A 56 3.54 24.21 21.20
C LEU A 56 3.02 24.42 22.63
N SER A 57 2.27 23.46 23.17
CA SER A 57 1.83 23.50 24.57
C SER A 57 3.01 23.43 25.54
N GLY A 58 4.00 22.58 25.25
CA GLY A 58 5.24 22.49 26.03
C GLY A 58 6.10 23.77 25.97
N ALA A 59 6.06 24.48 24.84
CA ALA A 59 6.69 25.78 24.66
C ALA A 59 5.91 26.95 25.33
N LYS A 60 4.84 26.66 26.09
CA LYS A 60 3.96 27.66 26.72
C LYS A 60 3.29 28.62 25.72
N ALA A 61 3.05 28.18 24.48
CA ALA A 61 2.26 28.96 23.52
C ALA A 61 0.80 29.09 24.01
N SER A 62 0.13 30.20 23.66
CA SER A 62 -1.28 30.38 24.01
C SER A 62 -2.16 29.36 23.27
N SER A 63 -3.27 28.95 23.90
CA SER A 63 -4.19 27.96 23.32
C SER A 63 -4.73 28.37 21.94
N SER A 64 -4.86 29.68 21.68
CA SER A 64 -5.22 30.21 20.37
C SER A 64 -4.19 29.87 19.28
N ILE A 65 -2.89 29.94 19.60
CA ILE A 65 -1.80 29.60 18.67
C ILE A 65 -1.79 28.09 18.43
N VAL A 66 -1.89 27.30 19.50
CA VAL A 66 -1.95 25.82 19.42
C VAL A 66 -3.09 25.36 18.51
N LEU A 67 -4.29 25.92 18.72
CA LEU A 67 -5.47 25.57 17.92
C LEU A 67 -5.35 26.02 16.47
N THR A 68 -4.91 27.27 16.23
CA THR A 68 -4.78 27.80 14.87
C THR A 68 -3.73 27.05 14.08
N ALA A 69 -2.58 26.75 14.69
CA ALA A 69 -1.51 25.97 14.06
C ALA A 69 -1.94 24.52 13.80
N GLY A 70 -2.64 23.88 14.75
CA GLY A 70 -3.18 22.53 14.57
C GLY A 70 -4.19 22.43 13.43
N ILE A 71 -5.13 23.38 13.33
CA ILE A 71 -6.10 23.41 12.23
C ILE A 71 -5.41 23.68 10.88
N ALA A 72 -4.44 24.59 10.87
CA ALA A 72 -3.66 24.89 9.66
C ALA A 72 -2.89 23.67 9.17
N GLU A 73 -2.25 22.91 10.08
CA GLU A 73 -1.53 21.67 9.76
C GLU A 73 -2.46 20.60 9.20
N VAL A 74 -3.61 20.36 9.83
CA VAL A 74 -4.60 19.38 9.33
C VAL A 74 -5.07 19.75 7.93
N ALA A 75 -5.38 21.03 7.67
CA ALA A 75 -5.81 21.49 6.36
C ALA A 75 -4.70 21.35 5.30
N ALA A 76 -3.49 21.80 5.62
CA ALA A 76 -2.35 21.72 4.72
C ALA A 76 -1.95 20.26 4.41
N GLY A 77 -1.89 19.42 5.44
CA GLY A 77 -1.59 17.99 5.32
C GLY A 77 -2.63 17.24 4.50
N ALA A 78 -3.92 17.47 4.75
CA ALA A 78 -4.99 16.85 3.96
C ALA A 78 -4.94 17.24 2.47
N ILE A 79 -4.65 18.51 2.16
CA ILE A 79 -4.48 18.96 0.78
C ILE A 79 -3.26 18.31 0.14
N SER A 80 -2.13 18.28 0.85
CA SER A 80 -0.89 17.68 0.36
C SER A 80 -1.04 16.19 0.07
N MET A 81 -1.65 15.43 0.98
CA MET A 81 -1.82 13.98 0.82
C MET A 81 -2.91 13.64 -0.20
N GLY A 82 -3.95 14.47 -0.32
CA GLY A 82 -5.02 14.27 -1.30
C GLY A 82 -4.65 14.63 -2.74
N LEU A 83 -3.71 15.55 -2.96
CA LEU A 83 -3.22 15.95 -4.28
C LEU A 83 -1.88 15.32 -4.67
N GLY A 84 -1.16 14.74 -3.71
CA GLY A 84 0.21 14.22 -3.89
C GLY A 84 0.31 12.74 -4.27
N GLY A 85 -0.82 12.08 -4.53
CA GLY A 85 -0.89 10.69 -5.03
C GLY A 85 -0.62 10.56 -6.52
#